data_AF-A0A528WWQ7-F1
#
_entry.id   AF-A0A528WWQ7-F1
#
_cell.length_a   1.000
_cell.length_b   1.000
_cell.length_c   1.000
_cell.angle_alpha   90.00
_cell.angle_beta   90.00
_cell.angle_gamma   90.00
#
_symmetry.space_group_name_H-M   'P 1'
#
loop_
_entity.id
_entity.type
_entity.pdbx_description
1 polymer ?
#
loop_
_entity_poly.entity_id
_entity_poly.type
_entity_poly.pdbx_seq_one_letter_code
_entity_poly.pdbx_strand_id
1 'polypeptide(L)'
;MADTISQKLELARLRERKARARTARLRRSLDQSNRRTRNQVKCTLGAATLALAESGKGEQFVVGLRRWLDHYLTRPEDRAVLRHTPFSLETLEVDHGSQ
;
A
#
# COMPACT_ATOMS: atom_id res chain seq x y z
N MET A 1 -30.60 -45.96 -21.04
CA MET A 1 -30.32 -45.48 -19.66
C MET A 1 -28.90 -44.94 -19.48
N ALA A 2 -27.85 -45.62 -19.97
CA ALA A 2 -26.47 -45.14 -19.90
C ALA A 2 -26.25 -43.75 -20.55
N ASP A 3 -26.83 -43.52 -21.74
CA ASP A 3 -26.69 -42.23 -22.45
C ASP A 3 -27.29 -41.05 -21.68
N THR A 4 -28.41 -41.26 -21.00
CA THR A 4 -29.07 -40.23 -20.18
C THR A 4 -28.23 -39.85 -18.96
N ILE A 5 -27.51 -40.80 -18.38
CA ILE A 5 -26.59 -40.57 -17.25
C ILE A 5 -25.37 -39.80 -17.74
N SER A 6 -24.78 -40.20 -18.87
CA SER A 6 -23.64 -39.50 -19.49
C SER A 6 -23.98 -38.04 -19.83
N GLN A 7 -25.15 -37.78 -20.40
CA GLN A 7 -25.62 -36.41 -20.69
C GLN A 7 -25.79 -35.56 -19.42
N LYS A 8 -26.38 -36.13 -18.36
CA LYS A 8 -26.52 -35.43 -17.07
C LYS A 8 -25.17 -35.12 -16.44
N LEU A 9 -24.20 -36.02 -16.57
CA LEU A 9 -22.85 -35.85 -16.05
C LEU A 9 -22.07 -34.77 -16.81
N GLU A 10 -22.19 -34.72 -18.13
CA GLU A 10 -21.60 -33.64 -18.94
C GLU A 10 -22.22 -32.27 -18.62
N LEU A 11 -23.55 -32.19 -18.46
CA LEU A 11 -24.21 -30.95 -18.02
C LEU A 11 -23.73 -30.51 -16.62
N ALA A 12 -23.55 -31.44 -15.70
CA ALA A 12 -23.01 -31.15 -14.37
C ALA A 12 -21.57 -30.61 -14.44
N ARG A 13 -20.69 -31.25 -15.25
CA ARG A 13 -19.32 -30.79 -15.48
C ARG A 13 -19.27 -29.39 -16.10
N LEU A 14 -20.14 -29.10 -17.07
CA LEU A 14 -20.23 -27.76 -17.67
C LEU A 14 -20.66 -26.71 -16.66
N ARG A 15 -21.65 -27.01 -15.82
CA ARG A 15 -22.08 -26.12 -14.72
C ARG A 15 -20.94 -25.88 -13.72
N GLU A 16 -20.21 -26.92 -13.35
CA GLU A 16 -19.06 -26.83 -12.46
C GLU A 16 -17.94 -25.95 -13.05
N ARG A 17 -17.58 -26.16 -14.32
CA ARG A 17 -16.58 -25.32 -15.02
C ARG A 17 -17.02 -23.86 -15.06
N LYS A 18 -18.31 -23.59 -15.36
CA LYS A 18 -18.86 -22.24 -15.38
C LYS A 18 -18.84 -21.59 -13.99
N ALA A 19 -19.19 -22.34 -12.95
CA ALA A 19 -19.14 -21.86 -11.57
C ALA A 19 -17.70 -21.54 -11.14
N ARG A 20 -16.74 -22.42 -11.43
CA ARG A 20 -15.31 -22.20 -11.17
C ARG A 20 -14.75 -20.99 -11.91
N ALA A 21 -15.12 -20.80 -13.17
CA ALA A 21 -14.72 -19.62 -13.93
C ALA A 21 -15.28 -18.33 -13.32
N ARG A 22 -16.54 -18.35 -12.85
CA ARG A 22 -17.16 -17.21 -12.18
C ARG A 22 -16.48 -16.90 -10.84
N THR A 23 -16.21 -17.90 -10.01
CA THR A 23 -15.51 -17.69 -8.73
C THR A 23 -14.09 -17.17 -8.95
N ALA A 24 -13.37 -17.67 -9.94
CA ALA A 24 -12.04 -17.16 -10.29
C ALA A 24 -12.09 -15.68 -10.72
N ARG A 25 -13.08 -15.28 -11.52
CA ARG A 25 -13.28 -13.87 -11.91
C ARG A 25 -13.59 -12.98 -10.71
N LEU A 26 -14.49 -13.42 -9.84
CA LEU A 26 -14.85 -12.66 -8.62
C LEU A 26 -13.66 -12.50 -7.69
N ARG A 27 -12.86 -13.56 -7.48
CA ARG A 27 -11.63 -13.48 -6.68
C ARG A 27 -10.65 -12.45 -7.23
N ARG A 28 -10.37 -12.49 -8.55
CA ARG A 28 -9.48 -11.48 -9.18
C ARG A 28 -10.01 -10.05 -9.02
N SER A 29 -11.31 -9.85 -9.17
CA SER A 29 -11.93 -8.54 -8.98
C SER A 29 -11.81 -8.06 -7.52
N LEU A 30 -12.05 -8.95 -6.55
CA LEU A 30 -11.87 -8.65 -5.13
C LEU A 30 -10.42 -8.32 -4.80
N ASP A 31 -9.46 -9.10 -5.29
CA ASP A 31 -8.03 -8.86 -5.09
C ASP A 31 -7.61 -7.50 -5.67
N GLN A 32 -8.10 -7.15 -6.86
CA GLN A 32 -7.82 -5.85 -7.48
C GLN A 32 -8.43 -4.69 -6.65
N SER A 33 -9.67 -4.84 -6.20
CA SER A 33 -10.33 -3.85 -5.33
C SER A 33 -9.55 -3.67 -4.03
N ASN A 34 -9.19 -4.77 -3.35
CA ASN A 34 -8.42 -4.75 -2.11
C ASN A 34 -7.06 -4.08 -2.30
N ARG A 35 -6.35 -4.38 -3.39
CA ARG A 35 -5.08 -3.70 -3.73
C ARG A 35 -5.27 -2.20 -3.90
N ARG A 36 -6.33 -1.79 -4.62
CA ARG A 36 -6.66 -0.37 -4.82
C ARG A 36 -6.97 0.32 -3.51
N THR A 37 -7.82 -0.27 -2.67
CA THR A 37 -8.17 0.27 -1.34
C THR A 37 -6.94 0.38 -0.45
N ARG A 38 -6.08 -0.65 -0.42
CA ARG A 38 -4.84 -0.61 0.37
C ARG A 38 -3.90 0.51 -0.09
N ASN A 39 -3.77 0.71 -1.40
CA ASN A 39 -2.96 1.81 -1.95
C ASN A 39 -3.56 3.17 -1.60
N GLN A 40 -4.88 3.32 -1.71
CA GLN A 40 -5.57 4.55 -1.33
C GLN A 40 -5.35 4.87 0.15
N VAL A 41 -5.52 3.88 1.04
CA VAL A 41 -5.26 4.06 2.49
C VAL A 41 -3.82 4.52 2.74
N LYS A 42 -2.83 3.91 2.09
CA LYS A 42 -1.42 4.35 2.22
C LYS A 42 -1.24 5.81 1.79
N CYS A 43 -1.81 6.20 0.65
CA CYS A 43 -1.71 7.57 0.15
C CYS A 43 -2.42 8.56 1.09
N THR A 44 -3.63 8.25 1.55
CA THR A 44 -4.40 9.12 2.45
C THR A 44 -3.71 9.29 3.80
N LEU A 45 -3.23 8.21 4.40
CA LEU A 45 -2.48 8.27 5.66
C LEU A 45 -1.18 9.04 5.49
N GLY A 46 -0.44 8.80 4.40
CA GLY A 46 0.79 9.54 4.09
C GLY A 46 0.54 11.04 3.94
N ALA A 47 -0.50 11.43 3.20
CA ALA A 47 -0.89 12.84 3.03
C ALA A 47 -1.32 13.49 4.36
N ALA A 48 -2.12 12.81 5.18
CA ALA A 48 -2.51 13.31 6.49
C ALA A 48 -1.30 13.49 7.42
N THR A 49 -0.35 12.56 7.34
CA THR A 49 0.89 12.60 8.12
C THR A 49 1.78 13.77 7.72
N LEU A 50 1.92 14.04 6.41
CA LEU A 50 2.63 15.21 5.90
C LEU A 50 1.96 16.51 6.34
N ALA A 51 0.65 16.63 6.16
CA ALA A 51 -0.09 17.81 6.58
C ALA A 51 0.02 18.06 8.10
N LEU A 52 0.00 17.01 8.92
CA LEU A 52 0.22 17.12 10.36
C LEU A 52 1.63 17.64 10.68
N ALA A 53 2.65 17.11 10.00
CA ALA A 53 4.03 17.54 10.17
C ALA A 53 4.22 19.01 9.77
N GLU A 54 3.66 19.42 8.63
CA GLU A 54 3.70 20.80 8.13
C GLU A 54 2.93 21.77 9.03
N SER A 55 1.89 21.31 9.73
CA SER A 55 1.12 22.15 10.68
C SER A 55 1.90 22.54 11.95
N GLY A 56 3.09 21.96 12.18
CA GLY A 56 3.89 22.19 13.39
C GLY A 56 3.35 21.50 14.66
N LYS A 57 2.10 21.04 14.67
CA LYS A 57 1.47 20.37 15.83
C LYS A 57 1.99 18.94 16.08
N GLY A 58 2.67 18.36 15.10
CA GLY A 58 3.16 16.97 15.10
C GLY A 58 4.65 16.83 15.35
N GLU A 59 5.35 17.83 15.88
CA GLU A 59 6.83 17.83 15.94
C GLU A 59 7.43 16.60 16.63
N GLN A 60 6.89 16.20 17.80
CA GLN A 60 7.34 14.99 18.50
C GLN A 60 7.14 13.72 17.67
N PHE A 61 6.03 13.65 16.93
CA PHE A 61 5.76 12.55 16.01
C PHE A 61 6.77 12.54 14.86
N VAL A 62 7.10 13.70 14.30
CA VAL A 62 8.09 13.84 13.22
C VAL A 62 9.47 13.37 13.67
N VAL A 63 9.92 13.82 14.84
CA VAL A 63 11.22 13.41 15.41
C VAL A 63 11.25 11.90 15.66
N GLY A 64 10.21 11.35 16.27
CA GLY A 64 10.09 9.92 16.52
C GLY A 64 10.12 9.10 15.22
N LEU A 65 9.38 9.55 14.20
CA LEU A 65 9.32 8.87 12.92
C LEU A 65 10.65 8.98 12.15
N ARG A 66 11.33 10.13 12.15
CA ARG A 66 12.67 10.27 11.55
C ARG A 66 13.67 9.31 12.19
N ARG A 67 13.71 9.25 13.53
CA ARG A 67 14.61 8.33 14.25
C ARG A 67 14.32 6.88 13.92
N TRP A 68 13.04 6.52 13.82
CA TRP A 68 12.65 5.17 13.41
C TRP A 68 13.08 4.89 11.96
N LEU A 69 12.82 5.81 11.02
CA LEU A 69 13.20 5.67 9.62
C LEU A 69 14.72 5.56 9.41
N ASP A 70 15.54 6.30 10.15
CA ASP A 70 17.00 6.25 10.03
C ASP A 70 17.57 4.85 10.26
N HIS A 71 16.93 4.05 11.11
CA HIS A 71 17.32 2.66 11.35
C HIS A 71 17.06 1.73 10.15
N TYR A 72 16.03 2.02 9.34
CA TYR A 72 15.60 1.15 8.24
C TYR A 72 16.04 1.64 6.86
N LEU A 73 16.25 2.95 6.69
CA LEU A 73 16.67 3.55 5.43
C LEU A 73 18.20 3.62 5.38
N THR A 74 18.83 2.51 4.97
CA THR A 74 20.30 2.42 4.85
C THR A 74 20.82 2.87 3.49
N ARG A 75 19.98 2.81 2.44
CA ARG A 75 20.39 3.14 1.08
C ARG A 75 20.32 4.65 0.84
N PRO A 76 21.35 5.26 0.21
CA PRO A 76 21.34 6.69 -0.11
C PRO A 76 20.16 7.10 -1.00
N GLU A 77 19.77 6.25 -1.95
CA GLU A 77 18.63 6.48 -2.86
C GLU A 77 17.31 6.65 -2.10
N ASP A 78 17.05 5.77 -1.13
CA ASP A 78 15.83 5.82 -0.33
C ASP A 78 15.80 7.06 0.58
N ARG A 79 16.97 7.49 1.08
CA ARG A 79 17.11 8.73 1.85
C ARG A 79 16.84 9.96 0.99
N ALA A 80 17.30 9.97 -0.26
CA ALA A 80 17.11 11.09 -1.19
C ALA A 80 15.62 11.38 -1.47
N VAL A 81 14.76 10.35 -1.46
CA VAL A 81 13.31 10.52 -1.62
C VAL A 81 12.69 11.41 -0.51
N LEU A 82 13.29 11.42 0.69
CA LEU A 82 12.78 12.17 1.83
C LEU A 82 13.30 13.61 1.94
N ARG A 83 14.29 14.00 1.13
CA ARG A 83 15.05 15.26 1.27
C ARG A 83 14.17 16.51 1.37
N HIS A 84 13.09 16.57 0.59
CA HIS A 84 12.20 17.72 0.51
C HIS A 84 10.95 17.59 1.40
N THR A 85 10.97 16.67 2.35
CA THR A 85 9.85 16.41 3.24
C THR A 85 10.22 16.75 4.68
N PRO A 86 9.22 16.97 5.56
CA PRO A 86 9.44 17.06 6.99
C PRO A 86 10.09 15.80 7.61
N PHE A 87 10.34 14.73 6.85
CA PHE A 87 11.00 13.51 7.33
C PHE A 87 12.43 13.35 6.80
N SER A 88 13.01 14.41 6.23
CA SER A 88 14.42 14.39 5.82
C SER A 88 15.33 13.97 6.97
N LEU A 89 16.23 13.03 6.68
CA LEU A 89 17.22 12.48 7.61
C LEU A 89 18.58 13.17 7.46
N GLU A 90 18.71 14.09 6.51
CA GLU A 90 19.87 14.96 6.44
C GLU A 90 19.87 15.82 7.72
N THR A 91 21.00 15.85 8.42
CA THR A 91 21.24 16.85 9.45
C THR A 91 21.03 18.20 8.78
N LEU A 92 19.92 18.86 9.10
CA LEU A 92 19.75 20.27 8.82
C LEU A 92 20.97 20.93 9.45
N GLU A 93 21.93 21.34 8.62
CA GLU A 93 22.94 22.29 9.05
C GLU A 93 22.15 23.46 9.60
N VAL A 94 22.11 23.55 10.93
CA VAL A 94 21.65 24.74 11.61
C VAL A 94 22.63 25.80 11.13
N ASP A 95 22.17 26.64 10.21
CA ASP A 95 22.84 27.86 9.83
C ASP A 95 22.94 28.68 11.12
N HIS A 96 24.04 28.48 11.84
CA HIS A 96 24.42 29.31 12.96
C HIS A 96 24.74 30.66 12.34
N GLY A 97 23.69 31.48 12.25
CA GLY A 97 23.76 32.87 11.86
C GLY A 97 24.97 33.49 12.53
N SER A 98 25.97 33.79 11.71
CA SER A 98 27.13 34.55 12.12
C SER A 98 26.63 35.96 12.46
N GLN A 99 26.42 36.21 13.75
CA GLN A 99 26.45 37.55 14.32
C GLN A 99 27.89 37.92 14.66
#